data_AF-A0A1B8YFU0-F1
#
_entry.id   AF-A0A1B8YFU0-F1
#
_cell.length_a   1.000
_cell.length_b   1.000
_cell.length_c   1.000
_cell.angle_alpha   90.00
_cell.angle_beta   90.00
_cell.angle_gamma   90.00
#
_symmetry.space_group_name_H-M   'P 1'
#
loop_
_entity.id
_entity.type
_entity.pdbx_description
1 polymer ?
#
loop_
_entity_poly.entity_id
_entity_poly.type
_entity_poly.pdbx_seq_one_letter_code
_entity_poly.pdbx_strand_id
1 'polypeptide(L)'
;MAIAQNNFTLFRGKAYEGQVSTIDVYEAISRRVETALIPFGRAVVRGTKERSCAPVSATTTADQVIGFTIRTLAEFSNSMPTNPPNYQVGYDINHIASVLHRGPMHVLCVDGAEAGQVVSVILKEGADQGRLTTGMGAGLLVLNQVRWVDNVKAGEMGEIRVDGILNVYVKGNNS
;
A
#
# COMPACT_ATOMS: atom_id res chain seq x y z
N MET A 1 -2.58 -28.06 30.96
CA MET A 1 -2.10 -26.67 31.06
C MET A 1 -2.72 -25.89 29.92
N ALA A 2 -3.66 -24.99 30.20
CA ALA A 2 -4.15 -24.04 29.21
C ALA A 2 -3.19 -22.85 29.20
N ILE A 3 -2.53 -22.59 28.06
CA ILE A 3 -1.84 -21.31 27.86
C ILE A 3 -2.95 -20.30 27.57
N ALA A 4 -3.42 -19.62 28.62
CA ALA A 4 -4.27 -18.46 28.45
C ALA A 4 -3.42 -17.36 27.77
N GLN A 5 -3.85 -16.92 26.59
CA GLN A 5 -3.25 -15.79 25.89
C GLN A 5 -3.37 -14.55 26.80
N ASN A 6 -2.29 -14.19 27.49
CA ASN A 6 -2.29 -13.17 28.55
C ASN A 6 -1.84 -11.78 28.06
N ASN A 7 -1.41 -11.68 26.81
CA ASN A 7 -0.99 -10.44 26.17
C ASN A 7 -1.76 -10.24 24.86
N PHE A 8 -2.64 -9.24 24.85
CA PHE A 8 -3.21 -8.64 23.63
C PHE A 8 -2.37 -7.44 23.18
N THR A 9 -1.03 -7.53 23.30
CA THR A 9 -0.11 -6.42 23.04
C THR A 9 0.20 -6.21 21.55
N LEU A 10 -0.31 -7.07 20.66
CA LEU A 10 -0.34 -6.80 19.23
C LEU A 10 -1.55 -5.91 18.93
N PHE A 11 -1.37 -4.61 19.17
CA PHE A 11 -2.06 -3.50 18.50
C PHE A 11 -3.34 -2.91 19.10
N ARG A 12 -3.36 -2.63 20.41
CA ARG A 12 -4.27 -1.58 20.94
C ARG A 12 -3.63 -0.21 20.66
N GLY A 13 -4.06 0.46 19.59
CA GLY A 13 -3.61 1.82 19.22
C GLY A 13 -2.62 1.93 18.05
N LYS A 14 -2.36 0.83 17.32
CA LYS A 14 -1.56 0.83 16.08
C LYS A 14 -2.34 0.07 14.99
N ALA A 15 -2.44 0.60 13.78
CA ALA A 15 -3.13 -0.08 12.68
C ALA A 15 -2.22 -1.13 12.01
N TYR A 16 -2.79 -2.04 11.22
CA TYR A 16 -2.03 -2.90 10.32
C TYR A 16 -1.81 -2.24 8.95
N GLU A 17 -0.71 -2.58 8.28
CA GLU A 17 -0.46 -2.14 6.89
C GLU A 17 -1.60 -2.58 5.96
N GLY A 18 -2.15 -1.62 5.22
CA GLY A 18 -3.29 -1.78 4.31
C GLY A 18 -4.66 -1.77 5.01
N GLN A 19 -4.74 -1.44 6.29
CA GLN A 19 -6.01 -1.45 7.03
C GLN A 19 -6.83 -0.17 6.75
N VAL A 20 -8.11 -0.36 6.43
CA VAL A 20 -9.13 0.69 6.45
C VAL A 20 -9.89 0.55 7.77
N SER A 21 -9.68 1.47 8.71
CA SER A 21 -10.26 1.42 10.07
C SER A 21 -11.06 2.68 10.39
N THR A 22 -11.91 3.07 9.44
CA THR A 22 -12.79 4.22 9.55
C THR A 22 -14.19 3.86 9.10
N ILE A 23 -15.16 4.72 9.42
CA ILE A 23 -16.53 4.66 8.93
C ILE A 23 -16.73 5.47 7.65
N ASP A 24 -15.71 6.18 7.18
CA ASP A 24 -15.77 6.96 5.94
C ASP A 24 -16.03 6.05 4.73
N VAL A 25 -16.69 6.62 3.73
CA VAL A 25 -16.87 5.97 2.43
C VAL A 25 -15.51 5.82 1.75
N TYR A 26 -15.21 4.60 1.30
CA TYR A 26 -14.07 4.30 0.45
C TYR A 26 -14.52 3.53 -0.78
N GLU A 27 -13.75 3.66 -1.86
CA GLU A 27 -13.91 2.92 -3.09
C GLU A 27 -12.76 1.91 -3.22
N ALA A 28 -13.11 0.64 -3.19
CA ALA A 28 -12.19 -0.44 -3.52
C ALA A 28 -12.66 -1.19 -4.77
N ILE A 29 -11.71 -1.54 -5.61
CA ILE A 29 -11.92 -2.30 -6.83
C ILE A 29 -11.23 -3.66 -6.72
N SER A 30 -11.84 -4.69 -7.30
CA SER A 30 -11.25 -6.02 -7.37
C SER A 30 -10.38 -6.18 -8.61
N ARG A 31 -9.13 -6.62 -8.45
CA ARG A 31 -8.18 -6.85 -9.54
C ARG A 31 -7.42 -8.16 -9.36
N ARG A 32 -7.30 -8.97 -10.41
CA ARG A 32 -6.49 -10.18 -10.38
C ARG A 32 -5.01 -9.82 -10.34
N VAL A 33 -4.26 -10.36 -9.38
CA VAL A 33 -2.81 -10.15 -9.29
C VAL A 33 -2.08 -10.91 -10.39
N GLU A 34 -1.15 -10.22 -11.02
CA GLU A 34 -0.21 -10.77 -12.00
C GLU A 34 1.23 -10.65 -11.49
N THR A 35 2.12 -11.45 -12.08
CA THR A 35 3.59 -11.40 -11.98
C THR A 35 4.22 -11.79 -10.64
N ALA A 36 3.76 -11.24 -9.52
CA ALA A 36 4.34 -11.50 -8.20
C ALA A 36 3.31 -11.27 -7.08
N LEU A 37 3.60 -11.82 -5.90
CA LEU A 37 2.86 -11.53 -4.68
C LEU A 37 2.89 -10.04 -4.38
N ILE A 38 1.74 -9.47 -4.04
CA ILE A 38 1.61 -8.05 -3.66
C ILE A 38 1.23 -7.97 -2.18
N PRO A 39 2.15 -7.51 -1.29
CA PRO A 39 1.84 -7.26 0.10
C PRO A 39 0.71 -6.24 0.29
N PHE A 40 0.11 -6.19 1.49
CA PHE A 40 -0.86 -5.14 1.81
C PHE A 40 -0.22 -3.76 1.91
N GLY A 41 -1.01 -2.71 1.65
CA GLY A 41 -0.58 -1.31 1.69
C GLY A 41 0.39 -0.92 0.56
N ARG A 42 0.42 -1.68 -0.54
CA ARG A 42 1.33 -1.45 -1.67
C ARG A 42 0.64 -0.78 -2.83
N ALA A 43 1.30 0.20 -3.43
CA ALA A 43 0.89 0.76 -4.71
C ALA A 43 0.91 -0.32 -5.79
N VAL A 44 -0.09 -0.29 -6.67
CA VAL A 44 -0.21 -1.22 -7.77
C VAL A 44 -0.56 -0.50 -9.06
N VAL A 45 -0.10 -1.07 -10.17
CA VAL A 45 -0.43 -0.60 -11.52
C VAL A 45 -1.48 -1.49 -12.17
N ARG A 46 -2.10 -1.00 -13.26
CA ARG A 46 -2.92 -1.85 -14.13
C ARG A 46 -2.05 -2.97 -14.70
N GLY A 47 -2.52 -4.21 -14.54
CA GLY A 47 -1.90 -5.36 -15.17
C GLY A 47 -2.12 -5.39 -16.68
N THR A 48 -1.58 -6.41 -17.34
CA THR A 48 -1.66 -6.52 -18.80
C THR A 48 -2.96 -7.18 -19.25
N LYS A 49 -3.53 -8.07 -18.44
CA LYS A 49 -4.79 -8.77 -18.76
C LYS A 49 -6.01 -7.97 -18.28
N GLU A 50 -7.18 -8.51 -18.54
CA GLU A 50 -8.44 -7.90 -18.11
C GLU A 50 -8.57 -7.88 -16.59
N ARG A 51 -9.00 -6.72 -16.06
CA ARG A 51 -9.28 -6.49 -14.64
C ARG A 51 -8.16 -6.98 -13.73
N SER A 52 -6.90 -6.74 -14.09
CA SER A 52 -5.74 -7.17 -13.32
C SER A 52 -4.90 -6.03 -12.78
N CYS A 53 -4.02 -6.38 -11.85
CA CYS A 53 -3.02 -5.50 -11.27
C CYS A 53 -1.66 -6.21 -11.20
N ALA A 54 -0.60 -5.40 -11.13
CA ALA A 54 0.77 -5.86 -10.94
C ALA A 54 1.49 -4.92 -9.96
N PRO A 55 2.61 -5.35 -9.34
CA PRO A 55 3.47 -4.46 -8.59
C PRO A 55 3.95 -3.29 -9.45
N VAL A 56 4.22 -2.15 -8.81
CA VAL A 56 4.96 -1.06 -9.46
C VAL A 56 6.35 -1.52 -9.88
N SER A 57 6.95 -0.87 -10.86
CA SER A 57 8.31 -1.12 -11.34
C SER A 57 9.10 0.20 -11.42
N ALA A 58 10.41 0.11 -11.67
CA ALA A 58 11.28 1.28 -11.82
C ALA A 58 10.84 2.27 -12.92
N THR A 59 10.02 1.82 -13.88
CA THR A 59 9.51 2.65 -14.99
C THR A 59 8.05 3.09 -14.77
N THR A 60 7.46 2.81 -13.62
CA THR A 60 6.08 3.16 -13.33
C THR A 60 5.90 4.67 -13.26
N THR A 61 4.90 5.16 -13.97
CA THR A 61 4.46 6.55 -13.92
C THR A 61 3.17 6.69 -13.12
N ALA A 62 2.86 7.90 -12.64
CA ALA A 62 1.73 8.10 -11.72
C ALA A 62 0.36 7.80 -12.32
N ASP A 63 0.20 7.97 -13.63
CA ASP A 63 -1.02 7.63 -14.38
C ASP A 63 -1.25 6.11 -14.51
N GLN A 64 -0.21 5.31 -14.30
CA GLN A 64 -0.32 3.84 -14.34
C GLN A 64 -0.77 3.25 -13.01
N VAL A 65 -0.58 3.99 -11.91
CA VAL A 65 -1.00 3.55 -10.58
C VAL A 65 -2.53 3.59 -10.51
N ILE A 66 -3.12 2.47 -10.12
CA ILE A 66 -4.59 2.34 -10.05
C ILE A 66 -5.11 2.38 -8.60
N GLY A 67 -4.20 2.35 -7.63
CA GLY A 67 -4.53 2.40 -6.20
C GLY A 67 -3.54 1.61 -5.34
N PHE A 68 -4.00 1.22 -4.16
CA PHE A 68 -3.21 0.50 -3.16
C PHE A 68 -3.90 -0.76 -2.68
N THR A 69 -3.16 -1.84 -2.45
CA THR A 69 -3.74 -3.07 -1.88
C THR A 69 -4.24 -2.85 -0.46
N ILE A 70 -5.51 -3.18 -0.20
CA ILE A 70 -6.07 -3.16 1.16
C ILE A 70 -6.02 -4.55 1.78
N ARG A 71 -5.93 -4.60 3.09
CA ARG A 71 -6.06 -5.84 3.86
C ARG A 71 -7.50 -6.33 3.81
N THR A 72 -7.69 -7.61 3.52
CA THR A 72 -8.98 -8.30 3.72
C THR A 72 -8.96 -9.08 5.03
N LEU A 73 -10.14 -9.39 5.55
CA LEU A 73 -10.29 -10.31 6.69
C LEU A 73 -10.06 -11.78 6.32
N ALA A 74 -10.06 -12.10 5.02
CA ALA A 74 -10.09 -13.48 4.52
C ALA A 74 -8.71 -14.00 4.08
N GLU A 75 -7.76 -13.10 3.77
CA GLU A 75 -6.49 -13.52 3.21
C GLU A 75 -5.46 -13.78 4.32
N PHE A 76 -5.18 -15.07 4.52
CA PHE A 76 -4.19 -15.57 5.46
C PHE A 76 -3.07 -16.25 4.68
N SER A 77 -1.84 -15.80 4.93
CA SER A 77 -0.55 -16.43 4.58
C SER A 77 -0.53 -17.37 3.37
N ASN A 78 0.18 -16.98 2.32
CA ASN A 78 0.42 -17.84 1.15
C ASN A 78 1.39 -19.01 1.44
N SER A 79 1.89 -19.16 2.67
CA SER A 79 2.76 -20.26 3.08
C SER A 79 2.19 -21.07 4.25
N MET A 80 2.44 -22.39 4.21
CA MET A 80 2.09 -23.31 5.30
C MET A 80 2.74 -22.87 6.60
N PRO A 81 2.10 -23.13 7.77
CA PRO A 81 2.67 -22.73 9.02
C PRO A 81 4.06 -23.31 9.29
N THR A 82 5.13 -22.49 9.27
CA THR A 82 6.49 -22.84 9.69
C THR A 82 6.87 -22.06 10.95
N ASN A 83 7.59 -22.72 11.85
CA ASN A 83 8.10 -22.11 13.07
C ASN A 83 9.62 -21.94 12.93
N PRO A 84 10.18 -20.72 13.01
CA PRO A 84 9.51 -19.45 13.32
C PRO A 84 8.63 -18.91 12.18
N PRO A 85 7.56 -18.16 12.51
CA PRO A 85 6.57 -17.67 11.54
C PRO A 85 7.17 -16.69 10.54
N ASN A 86 7.33 -17.13 9.29
CA ASN A 86 7.84 -16.31 8.17
C ASN A 86 6.82 -16.21 7.02
N TYR A 87 5.56 -15.96 7.35
CA TYR A 87 4.51 -15.81 6.34
C TYR A 87 4.56 -14.45 5.68
N GLN A 88 4.72 -14.40 4.37
CA GLN A 88 4.40 -13.21 3.60
C GLN A 88 2.87 -13.07 3.56
N VAL A 89 2.40 -11.88 3.91
CA VAL A 89 0.97 -11.53 3.91
C VAL A 89 0.67 -10.58 2.76
N GLY A 90 -0.32 -10.92 1.96
CA GLY A 90 -0.67 -10.19 0.76
C GLY A 90 -1.43 -11.06 -0.23
N TYR A 91 -1.63 -10.53 -1.43
CA TYR A 91 -2.33 -11.21 -2.51
C TYR A 91 -1.35 -11.97 -3.39
N ASP A 92 -1.54 -13.28 -3.54
CA ASP A 92 -0.69 -14.09 -4.43
C ASP A 92 -1.04 -13.90 -5.91
N ILE A 93 -0.16 -14.36 -6.79
CA ILE A 93 -0.42 -14.43 -8.22
C ILE A 93 -1.73 -15.18 -8.49
N ASN A 94 -2.56 -14.65 -9.37
CA ASN A 94 -3.90 -15.13 -9.72
C ASN A 94 -4.98 -14.98 -8.64
N HIS A 95 -4.66 -14.43 -7.46
CA HIS A 95 -5.68 -14.06 -6.48
C HIS A 95 -6.32 -12.71 -6.81
N ILE A 96 -7.48 -12.45 -6.21
CA ILE A 96 -8.21 -11.19 -6.39
C ILE A 96 -7.80 -10.21 -5.29
N ALA A 97 -6.98 -9.24 -5.65
CA ALA A 97 -6.64 -8.11 -4.81
C ALA A 97 -7.81 -7.14 -4.67
N SER A 98 -8.09 -6.72 -3.44
CA SER A 98 -8.86 -5.50 -3.18
C SER A 98 -7.91 -4.32 -3.23
N VAL A 99 -8.19 -3.36 -4.11
CA VAL A 99 -7.35 -2.19 -4.37
C VAL A 99 -8.14 -0.94 -4.05
N LEU A 100 -7.69 -0.15 -3.08
CA LEU A 100 -8.22 1.16 -2.74
C LEU A 100 -7.95 2.12 -3.89
N HIS A 101 -9.02 2.61 -4.50
CA HIS A 101 -8.97 3.68 -5.48
C HIS A 101 -9.18 5.05 -4.82
N ARG A 102 -10.09 5.13 -3.84
CA ARG A 102 -10.42 6.35 -3.09
C ARG A 102 -10.74 6.01 -1.64
N GLY A 103 -10.34 6.88 -0.72
CA GLY A 103 -10.62 6.77 0.71
C GLY A 103 -9.33 6.76 1.54
N PRO A 104 -9.48 6.64 2.87
CA PRO A 104 -8.36 6.59 3.79
C PRO A 104 -7.83 5.18 3.98
N MET A 105 -6.55 5.05 4.31
CA MET A 105 -5.91 3.79 4.62
C MET A 105 -4.69 4.00 5.52
N HIS A 106 -4.47 3.06 6.42
CA HIS A 106 -3.27 3.00 7.24
C HIS A 106 -2.16 2.24 6.51
N VAL A 107 -0.99 2.86 6.46
CA VAL A 107 0.17 2.41 5.68
C VAL A 107 1.45 2.64 6.48
N LEU A 108 2.47 1.81 6.24
CA LEU A 108 3.79 2.00 6.82
C LEU A 108 4.50 3.12 6.06
N CYS A 109 5.04 4.11 6.78
CA CYS A 109 5.93 5.12 6.22
C CYS A 109 7.39 4.69 6.44
N VAL A 110 8.15 4.47 5.36
CA VAL A 110 9.52 3.96 5.48
C VAL A 110 10.42 4.95 6.21
N ASP A 111 10.48 6.20 5.75
CA ASP A 111 11.42 7.21 6.27
C ASP A 111 10.78 8.23 7.24
N GLY A 112 9.49 8.05 7.54
CA GLY A 112 8.69 9.02 8.28
C GLY A 112 8.18 10.18 7.43
N ALA A 113 7.25 10.94 7.99
CA ALA A 113 6.56 12.03 7.32
C ALA A 113 6.04 13.06 8.32
N GLU A 114 5.93 14.30 7.88
CA GLU A 114 5.13 15.32 8.58
C GLU A 114 3.72 15.38 7.98
N ALA A 115 2.75 15.79 8.81
CA ALA A 115 1.38 16.00 8.38
C ALA A 115 1.31 16.96 7.18
N GLY A 116 0.53 16.59 6.16
CA GLY A 116 0.37 17.36 4.92
C GLY A 116 1.49 17.18 3.89
N GLN A 117 2.59 16.49 4.21
CA GLN A 117 3.62 16.16 3.23
C GLN A 117 3.06 15.23 2.14
N VAL A 118 3.61 15.39 0.94
CA VAL A 118 3.23 14.58 -0.22
C VAL A 118 3.77 13.17 -0.06
N VAL A 119 2.95 12.19 -0.45
CA VAL A 119 3.31 10.77 -0.45
C VAL A 119 4.12 10.43 -1.69
N SER A 120 5.18 9.64 -1.50
CA SER A 120 5.97 9.06 -2.58
C SER A 120 5.95 7.54 -2.52
N VAL A 121 5.83 6.89 -3.67
CA VAL A 121 5.89 5.44 -3.82
C VAL A 121 7.33 5.02 -4.14
N ILE A 122 7.83 4.01 -3.44
CA ILE A 122 9.13 3.39 -3.75
C ILE A 122 8.96 2.44 -4.95
N LEU A 123 9.64 2.76 -6.05
CA LEU A 123 9.59 1.99 -7.30
C LEU A 123 10.66 0.90 -7.40
N LYS A 124 11.67 0.98 -6.53
CA LYS A 124 12.80 0.04 -6.52
C LYS A 124 12.31 -1.35 -6.10
N GLU A 125 12.72 -2.37 -6.85
CA GLU A 125 12.47 -3.78 -6.52
C GLU A 125 13.09 -4.14 -5.15
N GLY A 126 12.34 -4.89 -4.34
CA GLY A 126 12.75 -5.31 -3.01
C GLY A 126 11.61 -5.26 -1.99
N ALA A 127 11.95 -5.35 -0.70
CA ALA A 127 10.96 -5.45 0.39
C ALA A 127 10.01 -4.24 0.47
N ASP A 128 10.50 -3.05 0.09
CA ASP A 128 9.76 -1.80 0.13
C ASP A 128 9.17 -1.40 -1.23
N GLN A 129 9.24 -2.26 -2.24
CA GLN A 129 8.61 -2.00 -3.53
C GLN A 129 7.11 -1.73 -3.34
N GLY A 130 6.64 -0.60 -3.84
CA GLY A 130 5.26 -0.12 -3.69
C GLY A 130 4.91 0.45 -2.31
N ARG A 131 5.84 0.50 -1.35
CA ARG A 131 5.63 1.20 -0.07
C ARG A 131 5.65 2.71 -0.23
N LEU A 132 5.18 3.36 0.83
CA LEU A 132 5.07 4.79 0.92
C LEU A 132 6.19 5.39 1.76
N THR A 133 6.68 6.52 1.28
CA THR A 133 7.67 7.36 1.94
C THR A 133 7.39 8.82 1.58
N THR A 134 8.35 9.70 1.81
CA THR A 134 8.33 11.11 1.43
C THR A 134 9.53 11.44 0.54
N GLY A 135 9.57 12.66 0.00
CA GLY A 135 10.70 13.14 -0.80
C GLY A 135 10.58 12.83 -2.29
N MET A 136 11.61 13.22 -3.04
CA MET A 136 11.66 13.13 -4.50
C MET A 136 13.05 12.68 -4.95
N GLY A 137 13.14 11.93 -6.04
CA GLY A 137 14.40 11.45 -6.56
C GLY A 137 14.29 10.16 -7.37
N ALA A 138 15.43 9.64 -7.80
CA ALA A 138 15.49 8.40 -8.55
C ALA A 138 14.91 7.23 -7.74
N GLY A 139 14.00 6.46 -8.34
CA GLY A 139 13.34 5.34 -7.69
C GLY A 139 12.15 5.71 -6.79
N LEU A 140 11.76 7.00 -6.75
CA LEU A 140 10.56 7.48 -6.07
C LEU A 140 9.56 8.06 -7.06
N LEU A 141 8.29 7.75 -6.86
CA LEU A 141 7.18 8.32 -7.62
C LEU A 141 6.31 9.18 -6.71
N VAL A 142 6.35 10.49 -6.92
CA VAL A 142 5.60 11.45 -6.11
C VAL A 142 4.12 11.45 -6.52
N LEU A 143 3.23 11.20 -5.57
CA LEU A 143 1.78 11.27 -5.75
C LEU A 143 1.26 12.61 -5.22
N ASN A 144 1.38 13.66 -6.04
CA ASN A 144 1.18 15.05 -5.62
C ASN A 144 -0.20 15.40 -5.02
N GLN A 145 -1.19 14.51 -5.16
CA GLN A 145 -2.53 14.68 -4.61
C GLN A 145 -2.80 13.80 -3.39
N VAL A 146 -1.86 12.95 -2.99
CA VAL A 146 -1.97 12.10 -1.81
C VAL A 146 -1.07 12.68 -0.72
N ARG A 147 -1.64 12.90 0.46
CA ARG A 147 -0.93 13.49 1.61
C ARG A 147 -1.02 12.59 2.83
N TRP A 148 0.01 12.68 3.67
CA TRP A 148 0.00 12.16 5.02
C TRP A 148 -0.96 12.98 5.88
N VAL A 149 -1.82 12.31 6.65
CA VAL A 149 -2.78 12.97 7.53
C VAL A 149 -2.09 13.47 8.81
N ASP A 150 -1.23 12.63 9.39
CA ASP A 150 -0.54 12.89 10.66
C ASP A 150 0.98 12.89 10.50
N ASN A 151 1.68 13.31 11.55
CA ASN A 151 3.12 13.09 11.69
C ASN A 151 3.39 11.59 11.92
N VAL A 152 4.26 11.01 11.12
CA VAL A 152 4.63 9.59 11.15
C VAL A 152 6.12 9.45 11.39
N LYS A 153 6.52 8.64 12.36
CA LYS A 153 7.94 8.29 12.56
C LYS A 153 8.37 7.26 11.52
N ALA A 154 9.67 7.23 11.21
CA ALA A 154 10.22 6.21 10.32
C ALA A 154 9.89 4.78 10.80
N GLY A 155 9.42 3.95 9.87
CA GLY A 155 9.01 2.57 10.13
C GLY A 155 7.69 2.40 10.88
N GLU A 156 6.98 3.50 11.18
CA GLU A 156 5.69 3.45 11.88
C GLU A 156 4.51 3.59 10.91
N MET A 157 3.33 3.27 11.43
CA MET A 157 2.06 3.35 10.71
C MET A 157 1.50 4.78 10.74
N GLY A 158 1.06 5.26 9.59
CA GLY A 158 0.33 6.53 9.45
C GLY A 158 -0.89 6.38 8.55
N GLU A 159 -1.74 7.40 8.52
CA GLU A 159 -2.89 7.47 7.63
C GLU A 159 -2.58 8.32 6.40
N ILE A 160 -3.00 7.82 5.23
CA ILE A 160 -3.10 8.60 3.99
C ILE A 160 -4.55 8.65 3.54
N ARG A 161 -4.90 9.69 2.76
CA ARG A 161 -6.19 9.78 2.08
C ARG A 161 -5.99 9.90 0.59
N VAL A 162 -6.67 9.02 -0.15
CA VAL A 162 -6.62 8.96 -1.61
C VAL A 162 -7.91 9.51 -2.16
N ASP A 163 -7.86 10.50 -3.06
CA ASP A 163 -9.06 11.14 -3.62
C ASP A 163 -9.41 10.65 -5.05
N GLY A 164 -8.93 9.47 -5.46
CA GLY A 164 -9.16 8.88 -6.78
C GLY A 164 -8.22 9.40 -7.87
N ILE A 165 -7.73 10.64 -7.73
CA ILE A 165 -6.69 11.20 -8.60
C ILE A 165 -5.36 11.13 -7.86
N LEU A 166 -4.40 10.38 -8.43
CA LEU A 166 -3.10 10.13 -7.78
C LEU A 166 -2.02 11.14 -8.16
N ASN A 167 -2.20 11.88 -9.26
CA ASN A 167 -1.28 12.93 -9.68
C ASN A 167 -1.98 13.99 -10.54
N VAL A 168 -1.41 15.20 -10.60
CA VAL A 168 -1.83 16.24 -11.54
C VAL A 168 -1.03 16.07 -12.82
N TYR A 169 -1.71 16.08 -13.98
CA TYR A 169 -1.02 16.15 -15.26
C TYR A 169 -0.37 17.52 -15.39
N VAL A 170 0.95 17.59 -15.33
CA VAL A 170 1.69 18.78 -15.75
C VAL A 170 1.80 18.71 -17.26
N LYS A 171 1.03 19.56 -17.97
CA LYS A 171 1.30 19.79 -19.40
C LYS A 171 2.77 20.18 -19.51
N GLY A 172 3.57 19.37 -20.19
CA GLY A 172 4.95 19.70 -20.46
C GLY A 172 5.00 21.10 -21.06
N ASN A 173 5.86 21.96 -20.51
CA ASN A 173 6.27 23.16 -21.22
C ASN A 173 6.94 22.67 -22.50
N ASN A 174 6.23 22.78 -23.63
CA ASN A 174 6.86 22.72 -24.94
C ASN A 174 7.82 23.91 -25.01
N SER A 175 9.08 23.65 -24.69
CA SER A 175 10.22 24.48 -25.08
C SER A 175 10.92 23.81 -26.26
#